data_AF-A0AA86LUR3-F1
#
_entry.id   AF-A0AA86LUR3-F1
#
_cell.length_a   1.000
_cell.length_b   1.000
_cell.length_c   1.000
_cell.angle_alpha   90.00
_cell.angle_beta   90.00
_cell.angle_gamma   90.00
#
_symmetry.space_group_name_H-M   'P 1'
#
loop_
_entity.id
_entity.type
_entity.pdbx_description
1 polymer ?
#
loop_
_entity_poly.entity_id
_entity_poly.type
_entity_poly.pdbx_seq_one_letter_code
_entity_poly.pdbx_strand_id
1 'polypeptide(L)'
;MTEREKVIRIYRDILERKRARFPDHFFVGDQGKKYLAYITRYLIEEYLGIPIAQIPHCVGAKTLWDYRLRHPAQIHGWNFIDVIQNAYPGTFHPLEFKQVSHGYWQGEEGGKRAIEAVRYVIEVKCNIPFQEIPLKINHHFFKQHGLTGIFGLFEDSPYQVIQTLYPNRFKPWECSTVPMNFWKQEENVIGAMEWFLFQQIGFSSYQEALQQLSPKHFTIYRMTGLYQMAFSQRLYKVKQWIEKQIEQRSLCAQENIQTELSLNS
;
A
#
# COMPACT_ATOMS: atom_id res chain seq x y z
N MET A 1 -18.24 27.50 35.30
CA MET A 1 -18.32 26.17 34.65
C MET A 1 -18.03 26.33 33.17
N THR A 2 -16.92 25.76 32.71
CA THR A 2 -16.47 25.83 31.31
C THR A 2 -17.40 25.07 30.37
N GLU A 3 -17.30 25.35 29.06
CA GLU A 3 -18.03 24.59 28.03
C GLU A 3 -17.70 23.10 28.09
N ARG A 4 -16.42 22.74 28.28
CA ARG A 4 -15.96 21.36 28.46
C ARG A 4 -16.66 20.69 29.65
N GLU A 5 -16.68 21.34 30.82
CA GLU A 5 -17.33 20.81 32.03
C GLU A 5 -18.83 20.59 31.83
N LYS A 6 -19.53 21.51 31.13
CA LYS A 6 -20.96 21.36 30.80
C LYS A 6 -21.21 20.11 29.97
N VAL A 7 -20.39 19.89 28.94
CA VAL A 7 -20.49 18.74 28.02
C VAL A 7 -20.21 17.43 28.77
N ILE A 8 -19.15 17.39 29.58
CA ILE A 8 -18.80 16.21 30.40
C ILE A 8 -19.90 15.90 31.41
N ARG A 9 -20.50 16.91 32.05
CA ARG A 9 -21.60 16.73 32.99
C ARG A 9 -22.81 16.07 32.31
N ILE A 10 -23.21 16.54 31.13
CA ILE A 10 -24.30 15.93 30.35
C ILE A 10 -23.99 14.47 30.02
N TYR A 11 -22.74 14.18 29.65
CA TYR A 11 -22.32 12.82 29.34
C TYR A 11 -22.35 11.90 30.57
N ARG A 12 -21.87 12.39 31.72
CA ARG A 12 -21.93 11.66 33.00
C ARG A 12 -23.37 11.33 33.39
N ASP A 13 -24.29 12.28 33.27
CA ASP A 13 -25.71 12.04 33.54
C ASP A 13 -26.30 10.92 32.64
N ILE A 14 -25.81 10.78 31.41
CA ILE A 14 -26.23 9.71 30.50
C ILE A 14 -25.63 8.36 30.92
N LEU A 15 -24.35 8.32 31.29
CA LEU A 15 -23.70 7.10 31.77
C LEU A 15 -24.36 6.59 33.07
N GLU A 16 -24.71 7.49 33.97
CA GLU A 16 -25.39 7.21 35.24
C GLU A 16 -26.91 6.99 35.09
N ARG A 17 -27.44 7.01 33.85
CA ARG A 17 -28.87 6.84 33.53
C ARG A 17 -29.80 7.90 34.14
N LYS A 18 -29.27 9.04 34.61
CA LYS A 18 -30.04 10.24 35.01
C LYS A 18 -30.68 10.93 33.81
N ARG A 19 -30.13 10.71 32.61
CA ARG A 19 -30.64 11.23 31.34
C ARG A 19 -30.64 10.14 30.27
N ALA A 20 -31.71 10.06 29.47
CA ALA A 20 -31.88 9.00 28.47
C ALA A 20 -31.05 9.21 27.18
N ARG A 21 -30.91 10.46 26.71
CA ARG A 21 -30.22 10.80 25.45
C ARG A 21 -29.49 12.13 25.52
N PHE A 22 -28.55 12.34 24.60
CA PHE A 22 -27.94 13.65 24.40
C PHE A 22 -28.98 14.68 23.90
N PRO A 23 -28.76 15.99 24.12
CA PRO A 23 -29.58 17.03 23.52
C PRO A 23 -29.69 16.89 22.00
N ASP A 24 -30.75 17.44 21.42
CA ASP A 24 -30.93 17.44 19.97
C ASP A 24 -29.82 18.26 19.30
N HIS A 25 -29.33 17.77 18.16
CA HIS A 25 -28.22 18.36 17.38
C HIS A 25 -26.89 18.55 18.14
N PHE A 26 -26.71 17.90 19.30
CA PHE A 26 -25.55 18.13 20.17
C PHE A 26 -24.20 17.82 19.52
N PHE A 27 -24.15 16.89 18.56
CA PHE A 27 -22.93 16.50 17.87
C PHE A 27 -22.88 16.95 16.39
N VAL A 28 -23.63 17.98 16.01
CA VAL A 28 -23.62 18.46 14.62
C VAL A 28 -22.52 19.49 14.41
N GLY A 29 -21.86 19.44 13.23
CA GLY A 29 -20.82 20.40 12.84
C GLY A 29 -19.53 20.30 13.64
N ASP A 30 -18.64 21.28 13.48
CA ASP A 30 -17.31 21.28 14.12
C ASP A 30 -17.39 21.41 15.65
N GLN A 31 -18.42 22.11 16.16
CA GLN A 31 -18.70 22.16 17.58
C GLN A 31 -19.03 20.76 18.13
N GLY A 32 -19.82 19.98 17.38
CA GLY A 32 -20.13 18.60 17.73
C GLY A 32 -18.90 17.70 17.76
N LYS A 33 -18.01 17.83 16.77
CA LYS A 33 -16.71 17.14 16.76
C LYS A 33 -15.89 17.47 18.01
N LYS A 34 -15.84 18.74 18.41
CA LYS A 34 -15.16 19.22 19.62
C LYS A 34 -15.78 18.64 20.89
N TYR A 35 -17.11 18.56 20.98
CA TYR A 35 -17.78 17.91 22.12
C TYR A 35 -17.49 16.42 22.19
N LEU A 36 -17.48 15.74 21.03
CA LEU A 36 -17.11 14.32 20.95
C LEU A 36 -15.67 14.09 21.42
N ALA A 37 -14.73 14.98 21.08
CA ALA A 37 -13.36 14.93 21.61
C ALA A 37 -13.33 15.04 23.14
N TYR A 38 -14.07 15.99 23.72
CA TYR A 38 -14.12 16.19 25.17
C TYR A 38 -14.61 14.95 25.93
N ILE A 39 -15.72 14.36 25.48
CA ILE A 39 -16.30 13.19 26.16
C ILE A 39 -15.45 11.93 25.93
N THR A 40 -14.76 11.83 24.79
CA THR A 40 -13.85 10.71 24.50
C THR A 40 -12.64 10.73 25.42
N ARG A 41 -12.02 11.90 25.61
CA ARG A 41 -10.92 12.08 26.57
C ARG A 41 -11.35 11.77 28.00
N TYR A 42 -12.48 12.34 28.43
CA TYR A 42 -13.06 12.04 29.75
C TYR A 42 -13.34 10.54 29.94
N LEU A 43 -13.96 9.88 28.96
CA LEU A 43 -14.25 8.46 29.03
C LEU A 43 -12.97 7.64 29.25
N ILE A 44 -11.94 7.89 28.45
CA ILE A 44 -10.71 7.10 28.45
C ILE A 44 -9.87 7.39 29.70
N GLU A 45 -9.57 8.66 29.95
CA GLU A 45 -8.60 9.10 30.95
C GLU A 45 -9.21 9.09 32.36
N GLU A 46 -10.40 9.65 32.52
CA GLU A 46 -11.00 9.90 33.84
C GLU A 46 -11.96 8.77 34.27
N TYR A 47 -12.80 8.27 33.34
CA TYR A 47 -13.82 7.27 33.67
C TYR A 47 -13.27 5.83 33.65
N LEU A 48 -12.50 5.47 32.61
CA LEU A 48 -11.88 4.14 32.48
C LEU A 48 -10.47 4.07 33.08
N GLY A 49 -9.84 5.21 33.35
CA GLY A 49 -8.49 5.28 33.92
C GLY A 49 -7.40 4.71 33.00
N ILE A 50 -7.60 4.73 31.68
CA ILE A 50 -6.66 4.18 30.71
C ILE A 50 -5.56 5.20 30.43
N PRO A 51 -4.28 4.90 30.69
CA PRO A 51 -3.19 5.79 30.34
C PRO A 51 -3.10 6.01 28.82
N ILE A 52 -2.75 7.23 28.40
CA ILE A 52 -2.65 7.61 26.97
C ILE A 52 -1.79 6.61 26.18
N ALA A 53 -0.64 6.18 26.74
CA ALA A 53 0.26 5.23 26.10
C ALA A 53 -0.35 3.83 25.87
N GLN A 54 -1.42 3.46 26.57
CA GLN A 54 -2.08 2.16 26.42
C GLN A 54 -3.31 2.21 25.49
N ILE A 55 -3.72 3.39 25.04
CA ILE A 55 -4.90 3.58 24.19
C ILE A 55 -4.89 2.64 22.96
N PRO A 56 -3.79 2.52 22.19
CA PRO A 56 -3.78 1.65 21.00
C PRO A 56 -4.00 0.15 21.29
N HIS A 57 -3.73 -0.28 22.52
CA HIS A 57 -3.80 -1.69 22.92
C HIS A 57 -5.07 -2.06 23.70
N CYS A 58 -5.72 -1.07 24.31
CA CYS A 58 -6.85 -1.24 25.24
C CYS A 58 -8.15 -0.64 24.71
N VAL A 59 -8.09 0.34 23.81
CA VAL A 59 -9.27 1.04 23.27
C VAL A 59 -9.56 0.55 21.86
N GLY A 60 -10.74 -0.06 21.70
CA GLY A 60 -11.28 -0.46 20.40
C GLY A 60 -12.69 0.07 20.20
N ALA A 61 -13.29 -0.30 19.07
CA ALA A 61 -14.65 0.09 18.72
C ALA A 61 -15.67 -0.25 19.83
N LYS A 62 -15.60 -1.47 20.38
CA LYS A 62 -16.46 -1.91 21.49
C LYS A 62 -16.33 -1.01 22.72
N THR A 63 -15.09 -0.65 23.10
CA THR A 63 -14.81 0.25 24.23
C THR A 63 -15.50 1.61 24.07
N LEU A 64 -15.67 2.13 22.86
CA LEU A 64 -16.37 3.40 22.66
C LEU A 64 -17.90 3.19 22.55
N TRP A 65 -18.32 2.13 21.87
CA TRP A 65 -19.73 1.86 21.60
C TRP A 65 -20.53 1.49 22.84
N ASP A 66 -19.94 0.70 23.75
CA ASP A 66 -20.57 0.32 25.02
C ASP A 66 -20.85 1.55 25.92
N TYR A 67 -20.11 2.64 25.70
CA TYR A 67 -20.20 3.89 26.45
C TYR A 67 -20.87 5.03 25.68
N ARG A 68 -21.78 4.70 24.76
CA ARG A 68 -22.69 5.65 24.06
C ARG A 68 -22.01 6.59 23.05
N LEU A 69 -20.79 6.30 22.59
CA LEU A 69 -20.12 7.12 21.56
C LEU A 69 -20.50 6.71 20.12
N ARG A 70 -21.25 5.62 19.93
CA ARG A 70 -21.61 5.10 18.59
C ARG A 70 -22.43 6.08 17.76
N HIS A 71 -23.56 6.55 18.28
CA HIS A 71 -24.40 7.48 17.56
C HIS A 71 -23.69 8.82 17.28
N PRO A 72 -22.97 9.44 18.25
CA PRO A 72 -22.13 10.61 17.98
C PRO A 72 -21.14 10.41 16.83
N ALA A 73 -20.45 9.28 16.76
CA ALA A 73 -19.53 8.98 15.67
C ALA A 73 -20.24 8.82 14.31
N GLN A 74 -21.39 8.14 14.30
CA GLN A 74 -22.18 7.91 13.08
C GLN A 74 -22.67 9.21 12.41
N ILE A 75 -22.96 10.26 13.18
CA ILE A 75 -23.35 11.58 12.64
C ILE A 75 -22.28 12.13 11.68
N HIS A 76 -21.01 11.79 11.91
CA HIS A 76 -19.88 12.22 11.10
C HIS A 76 -19.38 11.14 10.11
N GLY A 77 -20.04 9.97 10.06
CA GLY A 77 -19.53 8.83 9.31
C GLY A 77 -18.22 8.25 9.89
N TRP A 78 -17.93 8.52 11.16
CA TRP A 78 -16.66 8.16 11.79
C TRP A 78 -16.63 6.73 12.30
N ASN A 79 -15.49 6.07 12.09
CA ASN A 79 -15.13 4.86 12.80
C ASN A 79 -14.41 5.19 14.13
N PHE A 80 -14.06 4.16 14.90
CA PHE A 80 -13.47 4.38 16.22
C PHE A 80 -12.08 5.05 16.16
N ILE A 81 -11.28 4.81 15.11
CA ILE A 81 -9.99 5.48 14.92
C ILE A 81 -10.21 6.96 14.64
N ASP A 82 -11.19 7.33 13.80
CA ASP A 82 -11.51 8.74 13.53
C ASP A 82 -11.91 9.46 14.83
N VAL A 83 -12.68 8.80 15.70
CA VAL A 83 -13.06 9.34 17.03
C VAL A 83 -11.82 9.57 17.90
N ILE A 84 -10.88 8.61 17.90
CA ILE A 84 -9.62 8.74 18.65
C ILE A 84 -8.72 9.82 18.05
N GLN A 85 -8.59 9.91 16.73
CA GLN A 85 -7.79 10.95 16.07
C GLN A 85 -8.37 12.35 16.31
N ASN A 86 -9.70 12.50 16.32
CA ASN A 86 -10.35 13.75 16.70
C ASN A 86 -10.08 14.11 18.18
N ALA A 87 -10.04 13.11 19.07
CA ALA A 87 -9.70 13.32 20.47
C ALA A 87 -8.20 13.53 20.71
N TYR A 88 -7.30 12.94 19.93
CA TYR A 88 -5.85 12.98 20.12
C TYR A 88 -5.15 13.22 18.77
N PRO A 89 -5.30 14.43 18.21
CA PRO A 89 -4.80 14.73 16.87
C PRO A 89 -3.28 14.61 16.83
N GLY A 90 -2.77 13.79 15.92
CA GLY A 90 -1.33 13.55 15.74
C GLY A 90 -0.65 12.72 16.83
N THR A 91 -1.39 12.20 17.82
CA THR A 91 -0.79 11.42 18.92
C THR A 91 -0.56 9.95 18.55
N PHE A 92 -1.46 9.34 17.76
CA PHE A 92 -1.40 7.93 17.43
C PHE A 92 -1.45 7.72 15.92
N HIS A 93 -0.59 6.85 15.41
CA HIS A 93 -0.71 6.31 14.08
C HIS A 93 -1.80 5.21 14.06
N PRO A 94 -2.72 5.18 13.07
CA PRO A 94 -3.79 4.17 12.98
C PRO A 94 -3.33 2.71 13.10
N LEU A 95 -2.09 2.42 12.68
CA LEU A 95 -1.50 1.08 12.75
C LEU A 95 -1.00 0.67 14.14
N GLU A 96 -0.99 1.59 15.12
CA GLU A 96 -0.70 1.24 16.52
C GLU A 96 -1.87 0.48 17.15
N PHE A 97 -3.09 0.66 16.62
CA PHE A 97 -4.28 0.00 17.12
C PHE A 97 -4.32 -1.47 16.72
N LYS A 98 -4.72 -2.34 17.66
CA LYS A 98 -4.86 -3.79 17.41
C LYS A 98 -5.87 -4.14 16.31
N GLN A 99 -6.79 -3.24 15.99
CA GLN A 99 -7.83 -3.44 15.01
C GLN A 99 -8.03 -2.14 14.22
N VAL A 100 -8.08 -2.24 12.90
CA VAL A 100 -8.67 -1.20 12.04
C VAL A 100 -10.14 -1.57 11.79
N SER A 101 -11.03 -0.57 11.79
CA SER A 101 -12.47 -0.82 11.60
C SER A 101 -12.77 -1.41 10.23
N HIS A 102 -13.88 -2.16 10.11
CA HIS A 102 -14.37 -2.57 8.80
C HIS A 102 -14.62 -1.34 7.91
N GLY A 103 -14.15 -1.39 6.66
CA GLY A 103 -14.25 -0.27 5.73
C GLY A 103 -13.23 0.87 5.96
N TYR A 104 -12.29 0.74 6.90
CA TYR A 104 -11.28 1.77 7.19
C TYR A 104 -10.47 2.19 5.96
N TRP A 105 -10.17 1.22 5.09
CA TRP A 105 -9.41 1.43 3.85
C TRP A 105 -10.29 1.77 2.65
N GLN A 106 -11.62 1.77 2.77
CA GLN A 106 -12.51 1.95 1.62
C GLN A 106 -12.67 3.44 1.24
N GLY A 107 -12.95 3.67 -0.05
CA GLY A 107 -13.13 5.01 -0.62
C GLY A 107 -11.82 5.76 -0.85
N GLU A 108 -11.93 6.96 -1.42
CA GLU A 108 -10.77 7.78 -1.79
C GLU A 108 -9.86 8.09 -0.59
N GLU A 109 -10.47 8.46 0.55
CA GLU A 109 -9.74 8.78 1.77
C GLU A 109 -9.10 7.53 2.40
N GLY A 110 -9.78 6.39 2.32
CA GLY A 110 -9.23 5.10 2.74
C GLY A 110 -8.00 4.69 1.92
N GLY A 111 -8.01 4.98 0.61
CA GLY A 111 -6.85 4.81 -0.27
C GLY A 111 -5.66 5.67 0.14
N LYS A 112 -5.89 6.96 0.45
CA LYS A 112 -4.83 7.87 0.95
C LYS A 112 -4.23 7.34 2.25
N ARG A 113 -5.07 6.94 3.20
CA ARG A 113 -4.66 6.32 4.47
C ARG A 113 -3.85 5.04 4.26
N ALA A 114 -4.25 4.19 3.32
CA ALA A 114 -3.53 2.95 3.02
C ALA A 114 -2.12 3.24 2.51
N ILE A 115 -1.97 4.18 1.56
CA ILE A 115 -0.68 4.58 1.03
C ILE A 115 0.23 5.18 2.12
N GLU A 116 -0.29 6.09 2.94
CA GLU A 116 0.46 6.68 4.05
C GLU A 116 0.89 5.61 5.06
N ALA A 117 -0.02 4.70 5.41
CA ALA A 117 0.25 3.60 6.32
C ALA A 117 1.37 2.68 5.83
N VAL A 118 1.36 2.31 4.55
CA VAL A 118 2.42 1.49 3.97
C VAL A 118 3.74 2.25 3.93
N ARG A 119 3.72 3.52 3.52
CA ARG A 119 4.92 4.38 3.48
C ARG A 119 5.59 4.47 4.84
N TYR A 120 4.81 4.77 5.89
CA TYR A 120 5.30 4.82 7.26
C TYR A 120 5.98 3.50 7.68
N VAL A 121 5.36 2.35 7.36
CA VAL A 121 5.95 1.06 7.72
C VAL A 121 7.26 0.82 6.96
N ILE A 122 7.34 1.16 5.67
CA ILE A 122 8.55 0.97 4.86
C ILE A 122 9.67 1.90 5.30
N GLU A 123 9.40 3.21 5.35
CA GLU A 123 10.42 4.26 5.50
C GLU A 123 10.80 4.52 6.97
N VAL A 124 9.81 4.48 7.88
CA VAL A 124 10.03 4.87 9.28
C VAL A 124 10.17 3.66 10.18
N LYS A 125 9.20 2.74 10.16
CA LYS A 125 9.17 1.61 11.09
C LYS A 125 10.24 0.57 10.77
N CYS A 126 10.38 0.20 9.51
CA CYS A 126 11.30 -0.84 9.06
C CYS A 126 12.59 -0.26 8.45
N ASN A 127 12.61 1.05 8.13
CA ASN A 127 13.72 1.76 7.50
C ASN A 127 14.36 0.94 6.36
N ILE A 128 13.52 0.48 5.44
CA ILE A 128 13.95 -0.43 4.37
C ILE A 128 14.78 0.38 3.37
N PRO A 129 16.02 -0.04 3.06
CA PRO A 129 16.81 0.60 2.03
C PRO A 129 16.07 0.61 0.70
N PHE A 130 16.10 1.73 -0.01
CA PHE A 130 15.32 1.93 -1.24
C PHE A 130 15.50 0.79 -2.26
N GLN A 131 16.74 0.30 -2.42
CA GLN A 131 17.07 -0.78 -3.36
C GLN A 131 16.53 -2.16 -2.95
N GLU A 132 16.17 -2.35 -1.68
CA GLU A 132 15.64 -3.63 -1.16
C GLU A 132 14.12 -3.70 -1.16
N ILE A 133 13.43 -2.58 -1.39
CA ILE A 133 11.97 -2.47 -1.43
C ILE A 133 11.34 -3.58 -2.29
N PRO A 134 11.69 -3.77 -3.58
CA PRO A 134 11.02 -4.75 -4.42
C PRO A 134 11.20 -6.20 -3.91
N LEU A 135 12.26 -6.48 -3.15
CA LEU A 135 12.55 -7.80 -2.62
C LEU A 135 11.83 -8.07 -1.29
N LYS A 136 11.73 -7.04 -0.44
CA LYS A 136 11.17 -7.16 0.91
C LYS A 136 9.65 -6.96 0.92
N ILE A 137 9.11 -6.14 0.02
CA ILE A 137 7.69 -5.82 -0.01
C ILE A 137 6.92 -6.88 -0.82
N ASN A 138 6.41 -7.88 -0.10
CA ASN A 138 5.63 -8.99 -0.63
C ASN A 138 4.45 -9.30 0.31
N HIS A 139 3.59 -10.28 -0.04
CA HIS A 139 2.43 -10.62 0.79
C HIS A 139 2.78 -10.95 2.25
N HIS A 140 3.96 -11.54 2.51
CA HIS A 140 4.40 -11.83 3.86
C HIS A 140 4.66 -10.56 4.67
N PHE A 141 5.31 -9.56 4.07
CA PHE A 141 5.52 -8.24 4.69
C PHE A 141 4.20 -7.61 5.13
N PHE A 142 3.20 -7.56 4.24
CA PHE A 142 1.89 -7.00 4.60
C PHE A 142 1.19 -7.79 5.70
N LYS A 143 1.29 -9.13 5.69
CA LYS A 143 0.74 -9.99 6.75
C LYS A 143 1.41 -9.76 8.10
N GLN A 144 2.73 -9.67 8.15
CA GLN A 144 3.49 -9.42 9.38
C GLN A 144 3.15 -8.06 10.01
N HIS A 145 2.78 -7.07 9.20
CA HIS A 145 2.47 -5.73 9.67
C HIS A 145 0.96 -5.44 9.79
N GLY A 146 0.10 -6.45 9.66
CA GLY A 146 -1.36 -6.26 9.80
C GLY A 146 -1.99 -5.42 8.69
N LEU A 147 -1.32 -5.31 7.55
CA LEU A 147 -1.72 -4.49 6.40
C LEU A 147 -2.45 -5.29 5.32
N THR A 148 -2.85 -6.53 5.58
CA THR A 148 -3.56 -7.36 4.59
C THR A 148 -4.88 -6.76 4.12
N GLY A 149 -5.53 -5.95 4.96
CA GLY A 149 -6.80 -5.29 4.63
C GLY A 149 -6.70 -4.26 3.50
N ILE A 150 -5.50 -3.83 3.10
CA ILE A 150 -5.32 -2.86 2.01
C ILE A 150 -5.38 -3.51 0.63
N PHE A 151 -5.19 -4.83 0.52
CA PHE A 151 -5.00 -5.49 -0.78
C PHE A 151 -6.19 -5.34 -1.73
N GLY A 152 -7.41 -5.24 -1.19
CA GLY A 152 -8.60 -4.96 -1.99
C GLY A 152 -8.58 -3.61 -2.73
N LEU A 153 -7.66 -2.70 -2.38
CA LEU A 153 -7.45 -1.42 -3.08
C LEU A 153 -6.43 -1.53 -4.23
N PHE A 154 -5.61 -2.58 -4.25
CA PHE A 154 -4.43 -2.68 -5.11
C PHE A 154 -4.43 -3.96 -5.95
N GLU A 155 -5.61 -4.43 -6.36
CA GLU A 155 -5.78 -5.64 -7.18
C GLU A 155 -5.06 -6.87 -6.60
N ASP A 156 -5.02 -6.97 -5.26
CA ASP A 156 -4.29 -7.99 -4.54
C ASP A 156 -2.79 -8.13 -4.94
N SER A 157 -2.18 -7.03 -5.40
CA SER A 157 -0.82 -7.03 -5.92
C SER A 157 0.12 -6.17 -5.07
N PRO A 158 1.12 -6.77 -4.39
CA PRO A 158 2.18 -6.04 -3.71
C PRO A 158 2.90 -5.05 -4.63
N TYR A 159 3.08 -5.41 -5.91
CA TYR A 159 3.72 -4.53 -6.89
C TYR A 159 2.89 -3.26 -7.13
N GLN A 160 1.56 -3.35 -7.21
CA GLN A 160 0.72 -2.15 -7.40
C GLN A 160 0.85 -1.17 -6.23
N VAL A 161 1.03 -1.66 -5.01
CA VAL A 161 1.32 -0.82 -3.85
C VAL A 161 2.67 -0.11 -4.02
N ILE A 162 3.72 -0.84 -4.41
CA ILE A 162 5.06 -0.27 -4.65
C ILE A 162 5.02 0.76 -5.77
N GLN A 163 4.36 0.45 -6.88
CA GLN A 163 4.22 1.33 -8.04
C GLN A 163 3.44 2.60 -7.69
N THR A 164 2.46 2.52 -6.79
CA THR A 164 1.72 3.70 -6.31
C THR A 164 2.58 4.59 -5.41
N LEU A 165 3.40 3.99 -4.54
CA LEU A 165 4.30 4.72 -3.63
C LEU A 165 5.50 5.34 -4.33
N TYR A 166 6.10 4.58 -5.25
CA TYR A 166 7.35 4.92 -5.93
C TYR A 166 7.16 4.79 -7.44
N PRO A 167 6.37 5.71 -8.05
CA PRO A 167 5.98 5.60 -9.44
C PRO A 167 7.20 5.57 -10.36
N ASN A 168 7.24 4.56 -11.25
CA ASN A 168 8.27 4.36 -12.25
C ASN A 168 9.69 4.12 -11.69
N ARG A 169 9.80 3.75 -10.41
CA ARG A 169 11.10 3.50 -9.77
C ARG A 169 11.53 2.04 -9.78
N PHE A 170 10.57 1.12 -9.86
CA PHE A 170 10.80 -0.32 -9.89
C PHE A 170 9.99 -0.96 -11.02
N LYS A 171 10.52 -2.02 -11.60
CA LYS A 171 9.83 -2.86 -12.58
C LYS A 171 9.19 -4.07 -11.89
N PRO A 172 8.13 -4.65 -12.48
CA PRO A 172 7.47 -5.81 -11.88
C PRO A 172 8.41 -6.99 -11.63
N TRP A 173 9.36 -7.22 -12.55
CA TRP A 173 10.33 -8.31 -12.48
C TRP A 173 11.48 -8.10 -11.48
N GLU A 174 11.61 -6.90 -10.91
CA GLU A 174 12.52 -6.67 -9.79
C GLU A 174 11.94 -7.18 -8.47
N CYS A 175 10.61 -7.37 -8.42
CA CYS A 175 9.92 -7.82 -7.21
C CYS A 175 10.19 -9.30 -6.92
N SER A 176 10.10 -9.70 -5.64
CA SER A 176 10.31 -11.09 -5.23
C SER A 176 9.41 -12.10 -5.94
N THR A 177 8.24 -11.64 -6.38
CA THR A 177 7.21 -12.43 -7.07
C THR A 177 6.51 -11.58 -8.11
N VAL A 178 6.16 -12.19 -9.24
CA VAL A 178 5.27 -11.61 -10.25
C VAL A 178 3.93 -12.37 -10.27
N PRO A 179 2.83 -11.76 -10.77
CA PRO A 179 1.54 -12.43 -10.87
C PRO A 179 1.57 -13.72 -11.69
N MET A 180 0.55 -14.56 -11.50
CA MET A 180 0.37 -15.77 -12.31
C MET A 180 0.22 -15.40 -13.79
N ASN A 181 0.81 -16.20 -14.68
CA ASN A 181 0.85 -15.96 -16.13
C ASN A 181 1.58 -14.69 -16.60
N PHE A 182 2.24 -13.93 -15.71
CA PHE A 182 2.98 -12.71 -16.08
C PHE A 182 3.96 -12.94 -17.25
N TRP A 183 4.71 -14.05 -17.20
CA TRP A 183 5.69 -14.43 -18.24
C TRP A 183 5.10 -15.04 -19.51
N LYS A 184 3.76 -15.21 -19.59
CA LYS A 184 3.10 -15.63 -20.83
C LYS A 184 2.85 -14.47 -21.79
N GLN A 185 2.91 -13.23 -21.30
CA GLN A 185 2.76 -12.03 -22.11
C GLN A 185 4.11 -11.69 -22.75
N GLU A 186 4.15 -11.58 -24.08
CA GLU A 186 5.38 -11.37 -24.84
C GLU A 186 6.04 -10.03 -24.48
N GLU A 187 5.24 -9.00 -24.23
CA GLU A 187 5.69 -7.66 -23.85
C GLU A 187 6.46 -7.66 -22.53
N ASN A 188 5.99 -8.44 -21.54
CA ASN A 188 6.67 -8.59 -20.25
C ASN A 188 8.00 -9.32 -20.41
N VAL A 189 8.06 -10.34 -21.26
CA VAL A 189 9.29 -11.07 -21.55
C VAL A 189 10.29 -10.16 -22.26
N ILE A 190 9.86 -9.41 -23.27
CA ILE A 190 10.71 -8.45 -23.99
C ILE A 190 11.26 -7.41 -23.02
N GLY A 191 10.39 -6.71 -22.29
CA GLY A 191 10.82 -5.65 -21.38
C GLY A 191 11.76 -6.15 -20.29
N ALA A 192 11.49 -7.31 -19.71
CA ALA A 192 12.35 -7.90 -18.69
C ALA A 192 13.70 -8.34 -19.26
N MET A 193 13.72 -8.93 -20.45
CA MET A 193 14.96 -9.35 -21.12
C MET A 193 15.82 -8.16 -21.52
N GLU A 194 15.25 -7.11 -22.11
CA GLU A 194 16.01 -5.91 -22.48
C GLU A 194 16.61 -5.22 -21.26
N TRP A 195 15.81 -5.04 -20.22
CA TRP A 195 16.29 -4.49 -18.95
C TRP A 195 17.41 -5.36 -18.36
N PHE A 196 17.23 -6.69 -18.33
CA PHE A 196 18.22 -7.62 -17.81
C PHE A 196 19.54 -7.61 -18.60
N LEU A 197 19.46 -7.68 -19.94
CA LEU A 197 20.65 -7.74 -20.78
C LEU A 197 21.41 -6.42 -20.78
N PHE A 198 20.71 -5.29 -20.92
CA PHE A 198 21.35 -4.01 -21.23
C PHE A 198 21.52 -3.12 -19.99
N GLN A 199 20.62 -3.20 -19.01
CA GLN A 199 20.69 -2.34 -17.82
C GLN A 199 21.27 -3.06 -16.60
N GLN A 200 21.00 -4.36 -16.43
CA GLN A 200 21.55 -5.11 -15.30
C GLN A 200 22.93 -5.70 -15.60
N ILE A 201 23.05 -6.46 -16.69
CA ILE A 201 24.35 -7.03 -17.08
C ILE A 201 25.23 -5.96 -17.74
N GLY A 202 24.64 -5.09 -18.55
CA GLY A 202 25.36 -4.03 -19.26
C GLY A 202 25.93 -4.45 -20.60
N PHE A 203 25.32 -5.43 -21.28
CA PHE A 203 25.69 -5.71 -22.67
C PHE A 203 25.35 -4.52 -23.57
N SER A 204 26.17 -4.32 -24.58
CA SER A 204 26.06 -3.20 -25.52
C SER A 204 25.09 -3.50 -26.66
N SER A 205 24.87 -4.78 -26.96
CA SER A 205 23.99 -5.22 -28.06
C SER A 205 23.49 -6.66 -27.87
N TYR A 206 22.47 -7.04 -28.64
CA TYR A 206 22.01 -8.42 -28.70
C TYR A 206 23.08 -9.40 -29.21
N GLN A 207 23.98 -8.95 -30.09
CA GLN A 207 25.09 -9.77 -30.58
C GLN A 207 26.07 -10.11 -29.45
N GLU A 208 26.41 -9.13 -28.62
CA GLU A 208 27.23 -9.34 -27.44
C GLU A 208 26.55 -10.29 -26.45
N ALA A 209 25.26 -10.08 -26.20
CA ALA A 209 24.45 -10.94 -25.34
C ALA A 209 24.44 -12.40 -25.84
N LEU A 210 24.32 -12.66 -27.14
CA LEU A 210 24.35 -14.03 -27.70
C LEU A 210 25.65 -14.78 -27.38
N GLN A 211 26.77 -14.06 -27.38
CA GLN A 211 28.11 -14.62 -27.16
C GLN A 211 28.39 -14.85 -25.68
N GLN A 212 28.05 -13.87 -24.84
CA GLN A 212 28.50 -13.83 -23.43
C GLN A 212 27.46 -14.32 -22.43
N LEU A 213 26.16 -14.34 -22.79
CA LEU A 213 25.11 -14.76 -21.87
C LEU A 213 25.25 -16.23 -21.48
N SER A 214 25.15 -16.49 -20.18
CA SER A 214 25.24 -17.82 -19.57
C SER A 214 24.11 -18.07 -18.58
N PRO A 215 23.77 -19.34 -18.25
CA PRO A 215 22.69 -19.65 -17.32
C PRO A 215 22.91 -19.08 -15.91
N LYS A 216 24.18 -18.93 -15.50
CA LYS A 216 24.54 -18.38 -14.18
C LYS A 216 24.05 -16.95 -13.99
N HIS A 217 24.00 -16.15 -15.06
CA HIS A 217 23.50 -14.78 -14.98
C HIS A 217 22.06 -14.72 -14.47
N PHE A 218 21.19 -15.62 -14.93
CA PHE A 218 19.80 -15.66 -14.47
C PHE A 218 19.68 -15.94 -12.97
N THR A 219 20.58 -16.75 -12.40
CA THR A 219 20.62 -16.99 -10.96
C THR A 219 21.17 -15.79 -10.19
N ILE A 220 22.32 -15.25 -10.62
CA ILE A 220 23.00 -14.13 -9.97
C ILE A 220 22.09 -12.89 -9.90
N TYR A 221 21.41 -12.58 -11.01
CA TYR A 221 20.52 -11.43 -11.13
C TYR A 221 19.05 -11.75 -10.80
N ARG A 222 18.76 -12.94 -10.22
CA ARG A 222 17.42 -13.35 -9.78
C ARG A 222 16.33 -13.36 -10.87
N MET A 223 16.73 -13.58 -12.12
CA MET A 223 15.85 -13.76 -13.28
C MET A 223 15.48 -15.24 -13.52
N THR A 224 15.55 -16.09 -12.51
CA THR A 224 15.25 -17.53 -12.61
C THR A 224 13.79 -17.79 -12.97
N GLY A 225 12.86 -16.99 -12.45
CA GLY A 225 11.43 -17.07 -12.79
C GLY A 225 11.18 -16.81 -14.28
N LEU A 226 11.79 -15.77 -14.84
CA LEU A 226 11.75 -15.49 -16.29
C LEU A 226 12.37 -16.68 -17.07
N TYR A 227 13.57 -17.10 -16.70
CA TYR A 227 14.28 -18.19 -17.38
C TYR A 227 13.47 -19.49 -17.40
N GLN A 228 12.81 -19.82 -16.29
CA GLN A 228 11.98 -21.01 -16.19
C GLN A 228 10.67 -20.88 -16.96
N MET A 229 9.93 -19.81 -16.74
CA MET A 229 8.56 -19.71 -17.22
C MET A 229 8.51 -19.36 -18.71
N ALA A 230 9.39 -18.47 -19.20
CA ALA A 230 9.42 -18.08 -20.61
C ALA A 230 10.29 -19.02 -21.45
N PHE A 231 11.40 -19.53 -20.90
CA PHE A 231 12.41 -20.27 -21.67
C PHE A 231 12.60 -21.72 -21.23
N SER A 232 11.74 -22.25 -20.35
CA SER A 232 11.83 -23.62 -19.84
C SER A 232 13.20 -23.97 -19.26
N GLN A 233 13.91 -22.99 -18.71
CA GLN A 233 15.29 -23.09 -18.24
C GLN A 233 16.29 -23.62 -19.30
N ARG A 234 16.06 -23.28 -20.58
CA ARG A 234 16.91 -23.71 -21.70
C ARG A 234 17.58 -22.51 -22.36
N LEU A 235 18.89 -22.42 -22.24
CA LEU A 235 19.66 -21.31 -22.81
C LEU A 235 19.50 -21.21 -24.33
N TYR A 236 19.39 -22.33 -25.05
CA TYR A 236 19.20 -22.28 -26.51
C TYR A 236 17.90 -21.57 -26.89
N LYS A 237 16.82 -21.70 -26.10
CA LYS A 237 15.57 -20.97 -26.34
C LYS A 237 15.73 -19.47 -26.13
N VAL A 238 16.56 -19.07 -25.16
CA VAL A 238 16.92 -17.67 -24.96
C VAL A 238 17.71 -17.14 -26.17
N LYS A 239 18.68 -17.92 -26.67
CA LYS A 239 19.47 -17.54 -27.84
C LYS A 239 18.60 -17.40 -29.10
N GLN A 240 17.72 -18.36 -29.36
CA GLN A 240 16.73 -18.27 -30.44
C GLN A 240 15.84 -17.03 -30.32
N TRP A 241 15.43 -16.70 -29.10
CA TRP A 241 14.66 -15.48 -28.85
C TRP A 241 15.47 -14.23 -29.17
N ILE A 242 16.75 -14.16 -28.77
CA ILE A 242 17.63 -13.03 -29.11
C ILE A 242 17.86 -12.92 -30.63
N GLU A 243 18.06 -14.04 -31.33
CA GLU A 243 18.19 -14.06 -32.80
C GLU A 243 16.94 -13.47 -33.47
N LYS A 244 15.75 -13.90 -33.05
CA LYS A 244 14.47 -13.33 -33.50
C LYS A 244 14.40 -11.81 -33.26
N GLN A 245 14.89 -11.33 -32.11
CA GLN A 245 14.92 -9.89 -31.79
C GLN A 245 15.83 -9.08 -32.72
N ILE A 246 16.95 -9.67 -33.17
CA ILE A 246 17.87 -9.05 -34.14
C ILE A 246 17.21 -8.99 -35.52
N GLU A 247 16.61 -10.09 -35.97
CA GLU A 247 15.93 -10.17 -37.27
C GLU A 247 14.78 -9.16 -37.37
N GLN A 248 13.89 -9.12 -36.38
CA GLN A 248 12.75 -8.20 -36.35
C GLN A 248 13.17 -6.73 -36.41
N ARG A 249 14.21 -6.34 -35.67
CA ARG A 249 14.71 -4.95 -35.68
C ARG A 249 15.41 -4.59 -36.99
N SER A 250 16.04 -5.57 -37.64
CA SER A 250 16.66 -5.37 -38.95
C SER A 250 15.60 -5.14 -40.04
N LEU A 251 14.49 -5.89 -40.00
CA LEU A 251 13.37 -5.72 -40.93
C LEU A 251 12.67 -4.36 -40.75
N CYS A 252 12.35 -3.96 -39.51
CA CYS A 252 11.74 -2.65 -39.26
C CYS A 252 12.64 -1.48 -39.69
N ALA A 253 13.97 -1.60 -39.53
CA ALA A 253 14.89 -0.58 -40.00
C ALA A 253 14.87 -0.43 -41.54
N GLN A 254 14.76 -1.55 -42.26
CA GLN A 254 14.68 -1.55 -43.73
C GLN A 254 13.35 -0.97 -44.23
N GLU A 255 12.23 -1.28 -43.58
CA GLU A 255 10.90 -0.76 -43.92
C GLU A 255 10.79 0.77 -43.68
N ASN A 256 11.37 1.27 -42.58
CA ASN A 256 11.38 2.70 -42.30
C ASN A 256 12.20 3.48 -43.33
N ILE A 257 13.34 2.96 -43.76
CA ILE A 257 14.17 3.58 -44.81
C ILE A 257 13.41 3.62 -46.15
N GLN A 258 12.71 2.54 -46.52
CA GLN A 258 11.90 2.51 -47.75
C GLN A 258 10.74 3.51 -47.70
N THR A 259 10.10 3.66 -46.54
CA THR A 259 8.99 4.58 -46.34
C THR A 259 9.44 6.04 -46.42
N GLU A 260 10.56 6.39 -45.79
CA GLU A 260 11.16 7.74 -45.88
C GLU A 260 11.63 8.11 -47.28
N LEU A 261 12.19 7.16 -48.04
CA LEU A 261 12.56 7.38 -49.44
C LEU A 261 11.32 7.60 -50.33
N SER A 262 10.22 6.91 -50.06
CA SER A 262 8.96 7.05 -50.82
C SER A 262 8.19 8.34 -50.54
N LEU A 263 8.38 8.95 -49.36
CA LEU A 263 7.74 10.22 -48.98
C LEU A 263 8.52 11.45 -49.46
N ASN A 264 9.81 11.28 -49.76
CA ASN A 264 10.70 12.33 -50.26
C ASN A 264 10.93 12.28 -51.79
N SER A 265 10.18 11.41 -52.50
CA SER A 265 10.17 11.26 -53.96
C SER A 265 8.90 11.86 -54.55
#